data_AF-A0A8X8X122-F1
#
_entry.id   AF-A0A8X8X122-F1
#
_cell.length_a   1.000
_cell.length_b   1.000
_cell.length_c   1.000
_cell.angle_alpha   90.00
_cell.angle_beta   90.00
_cell.angle_gamma   90.00
#
_symmetry.space_group_name_H-M   'P 1'
#
loop_
_entity.id
_entity.type
_entity.pdbx_description
1 polymer ?
#
loop_
_entity_poly.entity_id
_entity_poly.type
_entity_poly.pdbx_seq_one_letter_code
_entity_poly.pdbx_strand_id
1 'polypeptide(L)'
;MNKFFLATLLLLVIIGLVECFDFHEAELETEERLWDLYERWWSHHTVSRSIHDKQKRYNVFKANAHYINDFNKMDKPYKLKLNKFADMTNHEFKSVYAGSKVSHNRMFQGAPHANGSFMYEDVHDAPTSVDWRKKGAVTAVKDQGNCGSCWAFSTVVAVEGINYIKTKKLVSLSEQELVDCDIDENQGCNGGLMEAAFDFIQKNGGLTTESIYPYTAKDGKCDKKKVNAPVVSIDGHENVPVNNEDALLKAVVNQPVSVAIEAGGRDFQFYSEGVYAGECGTDLDHGVALVGYGTTLDGTKYWIVRNSWGADWGEKGYVRMQRGIAKKHGQCGIAMEASYPIKKSSNNPGDDEDESTTNKDELYSIYLTYTDTSTVSSTSRETAKGQEEAHRESDEGEEDASAEESEGSSSRESSPELPKRISRRPAKLDDYV
;
A
#
# COMPACT_ATOMS: atom_id res chain seq x y z
N MET A 1 28.25 36.16 -0.94
CA MET A 1 28.68 34.83 -1.45
C MET A 1 28.21 33.62 -0.62
N ASN A 2 27.62 33.77 0.58
CA ASN A 2 27.32 32.61 1.44
C ASN A 2 25.91 31.99 1.36
N LYS A 3 24.91 32.65 0.72
CA LYS A 3 23.54 32.08 0.62
C LYS A 3 23.36 31.13 -0.56
N PHE A 4 24.06 31.39 -1.67
CA PHE A 4 24.06 30.50 -2.84
C PHE A 4 24.78 29.19 -2.57
N PHE A 5 25.91 29.22 -1.85
CA PHE A 5 26.66 28.02 -1.47
C PHE A 5 25.86 27.11 -0.51
N LEU A 6 25.12 27.70 0.44
CA LEU A 6 24.27 26.93 1.35
C LEU A 6 23.08 26.28 0.62
N ALA A 7 22.48 27.00 -0.35
CA ALA A 7 21.40 26.48 -1.17
C ALA A 7 21.87 25.34 -2.09
N THR A 8 23.09 25.42 -2.65
CA THR A 8 23.67 24.32 -3.44
C THR A 8 24.07 23.12 -2.58
N LEU A 9 24.51 23.33 -1.33
CA LEU A 9 24.80 22.22 -0.41
C LEU A 9 23.51 21.52 0.04
N LEU A 10 22.44 22.28 0.32
CA LEU A 10 21.11 21.73 0.59
C LEU A 10 20.51 21.02 -0.63
N LEU A 11 20.72 21.53 -1.85
CA LEU A 11 20.32 20.83 -3.06
C LEU A 11 21.09 19.51 -3.22
N LEU A 12 22.39 19.48 -2.92
CA LEU A 12 23.21 18.26 -2.98
C LEU A 12 22.88 17.26 -1.87
N VAL A 13 22.40 17.71 -0.71
CA VAL A 13 21.92 16.83 0.39
C VAL A 13 20.49 16.33 0.12
N ILE A 14 19.65 17.08 -0.60
CA ILE A 14 18.32 16.65 -1.04
C ILE A 14 18.40 15.79 -2.32
N ILE A 15 19.49 15.90 -3.09
CA ILE A 15 19.95 14.89 -4.07
C ILE A 15 20.71 13.78 -3.33
N GLY A 16 20.20 13.35 -2.17
CA GLY A 16 20.32 11.94 -1.79
C GLY A 16 19.54 11.15 -2.85
N LEU A 17 20.19 10.96 -4.00
CA LEU A 17 19.76 10.06 -5.05
C LEU A 17 19.31 8.78 -4.35
N VAL A 18 18.12 8.30 -4.68
CA VAL A 18 17.87 6.86 -4.57
C VAL A 18 18.92 6.24 -5.49
N GLU A 19 20.10 5.97 -4.96
CA GLU A 19 21.21 5.39 -5.70
C GLU A 19 20.71 4.04 -6.18
N CYS A 20 20.79 3.82 -7.49
CA CYS A 20 20.56 2.48 -8.01
C CYS A 20 21.73 1.62 -7.52
N PHE A 21 21.44 0.52 -6.83
CA PHE A 21 22.48 -0.42 -6.45
C PHE A 21 22.87 -1.24 -7.67
N ASP A 22 23.97 -0.85 -8.30
CA ASP A 22 24.56 -1.56 -9.44
C ASP A 22 25.77 -2.40 -9.01
N PHE A 23 26.01 -3.47 -9.78
CA PHE A 23 27.17 -4.33 -9.64
C PHE A 23 27.69 -4.78 -11.01
N HIS A 24 28.97 -5.09 -11.08
CA HIS A 24 29.63 -5.59 -12.27
C HIS A 24 29.88 -7.09 -12.17
N GLU A 25 29.81 -7.80 -13.29
CA GLU A 25 30.08 -9.25 -13.34
C GLU A 25 31.42 -9.64 -12.72
N ALA A 26 32.43 -8.78 -12.88
CA ALA A 26 33.75 -9.00 -12.31
C ALA A 26 33.74 -9.10 -10.77
N GLU A 27 32.78 -8.47 -10.09
CA GLU A 27 32.60 -8.57 -8.63
C GLU A 27 32.12 -9.96 -8.20
N LEU A 28 31.64 -10.80 -9.13
CA LEU A 28 31.20 -12.17 -8.85
C LEU A 28 32.31 -13.23 -9.06
N GLU A 29 33.48 -12.85 -9.55
CA GLU A 29 34.53 -13.79 -9.99
C GLU A 29 35.30 -14.44 -8.82
N THR A 30 35.41 -13.77 -7.68
CA THR A 30 36.16 -14.25 -6.51
C THR A 30 35.35 -14.07 -5.22
N GLU A 31 35.58 -14.93 -4.22
CA GLU A 31 34.88 -14.81 -2.92
C GLU A 31 35.12 -13.46 -2.24
N GLU A 32 36.33 -12.92 -2.34
CA GLU A 32 36.68 -11.64 -1.74
C GLU A 32 35.85 -10.50 -2.34
N ARG A 33 35.78 -10.41 -3.68
CA ARG A 33 35.03 -9.35 -4.36
C ARG A 33 33.52 -9.51 -4.16
N LEU A 34 33.03 -10.74 -4.11
CA LEU A 34 31.62 -11.02 -3.88
C LEU A 34 31.22 -10.70 -2.42
N TRP A 35 32.12 -10.92 -1.47
CA TRP A 35 31.94 -10.48 -0.10
C TRP A 35 31.89 -8.96 0.01
N ASP A 36 32.81 -8.24 -0.65
CA ASP A 36 32.80 -6.78 -0.70
C ASP A 36 31.51 -6.23 -1.33
N LEU A 37 31.02 -6.87 -2.39
CA LEU A 37 29.73 -6.55 -3.00
C LEU A 37 28.58 -6.73 -2.01
N TYR A 38 28.59 -7.80 -1.22
CA TYR A 38 27.58 -8.05 -0.19
C TYR A 38 27.61 -7.01 0.93
N GLU A 39 28.80 -6.62 1.42
CA GLU A 39 28.94 -5.55 2.42
C GLU A 39 28.41 -4.21 1.88
N ARG A 40 28.73 -3.89 0.61
CA ARG A 40 28.22 -2.69 -0.07
C ARG A 40 26.70 -2.72 -0.20
N TRP A 41 26.13 -3.86 -0.61
CA TRP A 41 24.68 -4.07 -0.70
C TRP A 41 23.98 -3.92 0.64
N TRP A 42 24.56 -4.51 1.69
CA TRP A 42 24.04 -4.49 3.04
C TRP A 42 23.97 -3.06 3.61
N SER A 43 25.06 -2.30 3.41
CA SER A 43 25.14 -0.90 3.81
C SER A 43 24.12 -0.04 3.05
N HIS A 44 23.92 -0.30 1.76
CA HIS A 44 22.99 0.46 0.92
C HIS A 44 21.53 0.26 1.34
N HIS A 45 21.10 -0.98 1.57
CA HIS A 45 19.70 -1.30 1.84
C HIS A 45 19.32 -1.27 3.34
N THR A 46 20.27 -0.91 4.22
CA THR A 46 20.05 -0.79 5.68
C THR A 46 19.35 -1.99 6.31
N VAL A 47 19.67 -3.21 5.85
CA VAL A 47 18.98 -4.42 6.28
C VAL A 47 19.37 -4.73 7.73
N SER A 48 18.46 -4.47 8.67
CA SER A 48 18.68 -4.80 10.09
C SER A 48 18.58 -6.30 10.29
N ARG A 49 19.72 -6.99 10.39
CA ARG A 49 19.77 -8.41 10.82
C ARG A 49 20.85 -8.65 11.86
N SER A 50 20.70 -9.77 12.56
CA SER A 50 21.69 -10.28 13.50
C SER A 50 23.02 -10.61 12.80
N ILE A 51 24.13 -10.18 13.41
CA ILE A 51 25.50 -10.51 12.95
C ILE A 51 25.71 -12.04 12.88
N HIS A 52 25.03 -12.81 13.73
CA HIS A 52 25.13 -14.27 13.74
C HIS A 52 24.59 -14.94 12.47
N ASP A 53 23.72 -14.27 11.71
CA ASP A 53 23.17 -14.78 10.46
C ASP A 53 23.98 -14.35 9.23
N LYS A 54 25.01 -13.50 9.39
CA LYS A 54 25.67 -12.82 8.27
C LYS A 54 26.25 -13.78 7.24
N GLN A 55 26.90 -14.87 7.67
CA GLN A 55 27.46 -15.87 6.75
C GLN A 55 26.37 -16.64 5.99
N LYS A 56 25.26 -17.00 6.67
CA LYS A 56 24.13 -17.68 6.04
C LYS A 56 23.48 -16.77 4.99
N ARG A 57 23.29 -15.49 5.33
CA ARG A 57 22.72 -14.47 4.44
C ARG A 57 23.63 -14.17 3.25
N TYR A 58 24.95 -14.12 3.45
CA TYR A 58 25.92 -14.04 2.36
C TYR A 58 25.76 -15.20 1.36
N ASN A 59 25.62 -16.44 1.83
CA ASN A 59 25.45 -17.58 0.93
C ASN A 59 24.17 -17.47 0.07
N VAL A 60 23.08 -16.95 0.64
CA VAL A 60 21.84 -16.69 -0.08
C VAL A 60 22.02 -15.54 -1.08
N PHE A 61 22.63 -14.44 -0.63
CA PHE A 61 22.97 -13.30 -1.48
C PHE A 61 23.80 -13.71 -2.69
N LYS A 62 24.87 -14.47 -2.47
CA LYS A 62 25.71 -15.04 -3.53
C LYS A 62 24.89 -15.82 -4.56
N ALA A 63 24.03 -16.73 -4.09
CA ALA A 63 23.20 -17.55 -4.99
C ALA A 63 22.21 -16.70 -5.80
N ASN A 64 21.72 -15.59 -5.24
CA ASN A 64 20.83 -14.65 -5.92
C ASN A 64 21.59 -13.72 -6.87
N ALA A 65 22.78 -13.24 -6.51
CA ALA A 65 23.62 -12.40 -7.36
C ALA A 65 24.04 -13.12 -8.64
N HIS A 66 24.49 -14.38 -8.54
CA HIS A 66 24.77 -15.19 -9.72
C HIS A 66 23.51 -15.42 -10.57
N TYR A 67 22.37 -15.73 -9.95
CA TYR A 67 21.11 -15.90 -10.68
C TYR A 67 20.71 -14.66 -11.48
N ILE A 68 20.76 -13.49 -10.84
CA ILE A 68 20.44 -12.21 -11.47
C ILE A 68 21.39 -11.92 -12.64
N ASN A 69 22.70 -12.12 -12.44
CA ASN A 69 23.70 -11.93 -13.48
C ASN A 69 23.44 -12.85 -14.69
N ASP A 70 23.21 -14.14 -14.45
CA ASP A 70 22.98 -15.11 -15.52
C ASP A 70 21.64 -14.86 -16.23
N PHE A 71 20.60 -14.47 -15.50
CA PHE A 71 19.33 -14.06 -16.08
C PHE A 71 19.48 -12.84 -16.99
N ASN A 72 20.22 -11.82 -16.54
CA ASN A 72 20.36 -10.57 -17.29
C ASN A 72 21.18 -10.71 -18.58
N LYS A 73 21.96 -11.79 -18.73
CA LYS A 73 22.63 -12.19 -19.99
C LYS A 73 21.68 -12.80 -21.02
N MET A 74 20.49 -13.24 -20.60
CA MET A 74 19.47 -13.76 -21.51
C MET A 74 18.77 -12.63 -22.26
N ASP A 75 18.29 -12.94 -23.46
CA ASP A 75 17.42 -12.06 -24.24
C ASP A 75 15.98 -12.15 -23.72
N LYS A 76 15.70 -11.39 -22.66
CA LYS A 76 14.40 -11.30 -21.99
C LYS A 76 13.89 -9.87 -22.01
N PRO A 77 12.56 -9.64 -22.07
CA PRO A 77 11.97 -8.31 -22.16
C PRO A 77 11.96 -7.51 -20.83
N TYR A 78 12.58 -8.06 -19.79
CA TYR A 78 12.74 -7.45 -18.47
C TYR A 78 14.11 -7.80 -17.88
N LYS A 79 14.52 -7.03 -16.89
CA LYS A 79 15.77 -7.21 -16.15
C LYS A 79 15.52 -7.37 -14.66
N LEU A 80 16.46 -8.03 -13.99
CA LEU A 80 16.48 -8.23 -12.55
C LEU A 80 17.57 -7.37 -11.90
N LYS A 81 17.43 -7.03 -10.61
CA LYS A 81 18.44 -6.29 -9.84
C LYS A 81 18.60 -6.83 -8.42
N LEU A 82 19.73 -6.50 -7.79
CA LEU A 82 19.99 -6.75 -6.37
C LEU A 82 19.24 -5.73 -5.51
N ASN A 83 17.92 -5.92 -5.38
CA ASN A 83 17.07 -5.11 -4.50
C ASN A 83 17.19 -5.52 -3.02
N LYS A 84 16.38 -4.93 -2.15
CA LYS A 84 16.37 -5.19 -0.69
C LYS A 84 16.10 -6.65 -0.28
N PHE A 85 15.70 -7.53 -1.21
CA PHE A 85 15.43 -8.94 -0.96
C PHE A 85 16.59 -9.87 -1.34
N ALA A 86 17.74 -9.34 -1.77
CA ALA A 86 18.83 -10.14 -2.33
C ALA A 86 19.40 -11.21 -1.38
N ASP A 87 19.32 -11.04 -0.06
CA ASP A 87 19.76 -12.04 0.93
C ASP A 87 18.62 -12.92 1.49
N MET A 88 17.45 -12.88 0.84
CA MET A 88 16.31 -13.76 1.14
C MET A 88 16.23 -14.89 0.13
N THR A 89 16.00 -16.10 0.63
CA THR A 89 15.60 -17.20 -0.23
C THR A 89 14.22 -16.92 -0.79
N ASN A 90 13.89 -17.48 -1.96
CA ASN A 90 12.57 -17.30 -2.53
C ASN A 90 11.45 -17.86 -1.63
N HIS A 91 11.73 -18.93 -0.86
CA HIS A 91 10.79 -19.45 0.12
C HIS A 91 10.51 -18.45 1.26
N GLU A 92 11.56 -17.86 1.84
CA GLU A 92 11.40 -16.80 2.85
C GLU A 92 10.62 -15.60 2.27
N PHE A 93 11.00 -15.15 1.07
CA PHE A 93 10.34 -14.04 0.38
C PHE A 93 8.85 -14.32 0.16
N LYS A 94 8.50 -15.48 -0.42
CA LYS A 94 7.11 -15.86 -0.68
C LYS A 94 6.30 -15.91 0.62
N SER A 95 6.87 -16.49 1.68
CA SER A 95 6.17 -16.62 2.96
C SER A 95 5.87 -15.30 3.66
N VAL A 96 6.64 -14.25 3.37
CA VAL A 96 6.56 -12.94 4.03
C VAL A 96 5.83 -11.91 3.17
N TYR A 97 6.22 -11.76 1.91
CA TYR A 97 5.82 -10.62 1.06
C TYR A 97 4.72 -10.97 0.05
N ALA A 98 4.63 -12.23 -0.35
CA ALA A 98 3.59 -12.77 -1.25
C ALA A 98 2.71 -13.78 -0.48
N GLY A 99 2.35 -13.43 0.75
CA GLY A 99 1.74 -14.33 1.75
C GLY A 99 0.30 -13.98 2.13
N SER A 100 -0.40 -13.15 1.35
CA SER A 100 -1.76 -12.72 1.70
C SER A 100 -2.85 -13.72 1.36
N LYS A 101 -2.48 -14.89 0.85
CA LYS A 101 -3.35 -16.06 0.77
C LYS A 101 -4.68 -15.77 0.05
N VAL A 102 -4.66 -14.95 -1.02
CA VAL A 102 -5.88 -14.50 -1.72
C VAL A 102 -6.69 -15.72 -2.20
N SER A 103 -6.07 -16.67 -2.92
CA SER A 103 -6.74 -17.90 -3.37
C SER A 103 -7.34 -18.71 -2.21
N HIS A 104 -6.65 -18.78 -1.08
CA HIS A 104 -7.10 -19.52 0.09
C HIS A 104 -8.32 -18.84 0.73
N ASN A 105 -8.29 -17.52 0.92
CA ASN A 105 -9.43 -16.75 1.44
C ASN A 105 -10.63 -16.84 0.49
N ARG A 106 -10.40 -16.72 -0.83
CA ARG A 106 -11.43 -16.90 -1.86
C ARG A 106 -12.08 -18.29 -1.80
N MET A 107 -11.32 -19.35 -1.51
CA MET A 107 -11.86 -20.70 -1.35
C MET A 107 -12.90 -20.80 -0.22
N PHE A 108 -12.75 -20.04 0.87
CA PHE A 108 -13.70 -20.04 1.99
C PHE A 108 -14.91 -19.12 1.75
N GLN A 109 -14.70 -17.99 1.08
CA GLN A 109 -15.77 -17.01 0.84
C GLN A 109 -16.61 -17.32 -0.42
N GLY A 110 -16.14 -18.20 -1.30
CA GLY A 110 -16.83 -18.59 -2.53
C GLY A 110 -16.54 -17.67 -3.71
N ALA A 111 -17.01 -18.05 -4.90
CA ALA A 111 -16.74 -17.33 -6.14
C ALA A 111 -17.26 -15.88 -6.07
N PRO A 112 -16.60 -14.92 -6.74
CA PRO A 112 -17.08 -13.55 -6.83
C PRO A 112 -18.52 -13.53 -7.33
N HIS A 113 -19.41 -12.86 -6.60
CA HIS A 113 -20.81 -12.74 -7.01
C HIS A 113 -20.89 -11.82 -8.23
N ALA A 114 -21.29 -12.37 -9.38
CA ALA A 114 -21.63 -11.59 -10.56
C ALA A 114 -23.04 -11.02 -10.38
N ASN A 115 -23.14 -9.82 -9.81
CA ASN A 115 -24.43 -9.18 -9.55
C ASN A 115 -24.79 -8.23 -10.70
N GLY A 116 -25.55 -8.72 -11.69
CA GLY A 116 -26.11 -7.89 -12.75
C GLY A 116 -25.15 -7.57 -13.91
N SER A 117 -25.40 -6.45 -14.59
CA SER A 117 -24.59 -5.95 -15.71
C SER A 117 -23.31 -5.28 -15.21
N PHE A 118 -22.19 -5.47 -15.92
CA PHE A 118 -20.92 -4.83 -15.60
C PHE A 118 -20.97 -3.33 -15.92
N MET A 119 -20.70 -2.45 -14.96
CA MET A 119 -20.92 -0.99 -15.09
C MET A 119 -20.15 -0.37 -16.28
N TYR A 120 -18.99 -0.94 -16.64
CA TYR A 120 -18.18 -0.46 -17.76
C TYR A 120 -18.33 -1.29 -19.04
N GLU A 121 -19.39 -2.09 -19.20
CA GLU A 121 -19.60 -2.97 -20.36
C GLU A 121 -19.60 -2.21 -21.70
N ASP A 122 -20.25 -1.04 -21.74
CA ASP A 122 -20.43 -0.20 -22.93
C ASP A 122 -19.24 0.75 -23.22
N VAL A 123 -18.11 0.59 -22.54
CA VAL A 123 -16.89 1.34 -22.87
C VAL A 123 -16.28 0.74 -24.14
N HIS A 124 -16.44 1.43 -25.27
CA HIS A 124 -15.95 0.97 -26.58
C HIS A 124 -14.60 1.59 -26.98
N ASP A 125 -14.36 2.85 -26.64
CA ASP A 125 -13.17 3.60 -27.07
C ASP A 125 -12.16 3.77 -25.91
N ALA A 126 -11.34 2.74 -25.70
CA ALA A 126 -10.21 2.83 -24.79
C ALA A 126 -9.02 3.57 -25.46
N PRO A 127 -8.42 4.60 -24.82
CA PRO A 127 -7.21 5.22 -25.34
C PRO A 127 -6.06 4.21 -25.43
N THR A 128 -5.01 4.52 -26.19
CA THR A 128 -3.87 3.60 -26.36
C THR A 128 -3.04 3.40 -25.09
N SER A 129 -3.10 4.36 -24.16
CA SER A 129 -2.48 4.27 -22.84
C SER A 129 -3.25 5.10 -21.82
N VAL A 130 -3.20 4.65 -20.57
CA VAL A 130 -3.65 5.41 -19.39
C VAL A 130 -2.59 5.28 -18.32
N ASP A 131 -2.31 6.38 -17.63
CA ASP A 131 -1.45 6.40 -16.45
C ASP A 131 -2.09 7.33 -15.40
N TRP A 132 -2.75 6.76 -14.40
CA TRP A 132 -3.44 7.50 -13.35
C TRP A 132 -2.49 8.31 -12.47
N ARG A 133 -1.19 7.96 -12.44
CA ARG A 133 -0.16 8.73 -11.74
C ARG A 133 -0.01 10.10 -12.39
N LYS A 134 0.04 10.14 -13.74
CA LYS A 134 0.13 11.39 -14.52
C LYS A 134 -1.13 12.25 -14.40
N LYS A 135 -2.25 11.64 -14.03
CA LYS A 135 -3.52 12.33 -13.77
C LYS A 135 -3.68 12.79 -12.32
N GLY A 136 -2.71 12.51 -11.43
CA GLY A 136 -2.76 12.91 -10.02
C GLY A 136 -3.61 12.00 -9.13
N ALA A 137 -4.06 10.84 -9.62
CA ALA A 137 -4.97 9.93 -8.91
C ALA A 137 -4.26 8.78 -8.18
N VAL A 138 -2.97 8.90 -7.89
CA VAL A 138 -2.17 7.83 -7.25
C VAL A 138 -1.20 8.47 -6.26
N THR A 139 -1.25 8.02 -5.00
CA THR A 139 -0.34 8.42 -3.92
C THR A 139 1.07 7.81 -4.09
N ALA A 140 2.03 8.23 -3.26
CA ALA A 140 3.39 7.68 -3.26
C ALA A 140 3.40 6.19 -2.88
N VAL A 141 4.29 5.39 -3.47
CA VAL A 141 4.40 3.95 -3.14
C VAL A 141 4.70 3.76 -1.66
N LYS A 142 3.98 2.84 -1.02
CA LYS A 142 4.12 2.46 0.39
C LYS A 142 4.79 1.07 0.51
N ASP A 143 5.09 0.66 1.74
CA ASP A 143 5.72 -0.62 2.05
C ASP A 143 4.91 -1.36 3.12
N GLN A 144 4.38 -2.54 2.76
CA GLN A 144 3.61 -3.38 3.68
C GLN A 144 4.49 -4.09 4.73
N GLY A 145 5.82 -4.08 4.54
CA GLY A 145 6.73 -4.79 5.42
C GLY A 145 6.42 -6.28 5.55
N ASN A 146 6.61 -6.84 6.74
CA ASN A 146 6.41 -8.26 7.04
C ASN A 146 4.98 -8.55 7.52
N CYS A 147 4.01 -8.17 6.70
CA CYS A 147 2.58 -8.37 6.98
C CYS A 147 1.85 -8.73 5.69
N GLY A 148 1.03 -9.79 5.73
CA GLY A 148 0.18 -10.22 4.61
C GLY A 148 -1.04 -9.31 4.39
N SER A 149 -0.84 -8.00 4.35
CA SER A 149 -1.87 -6.97 4.24
C SER A 149 -1.99 -6.34 2.84
N CYS A 150 -1.39 -6.93 1.81
CA CYS A 150 -1.45 -6.37 0.46
C CYS A 150 -2.89 -6.22 -0.08
N TRP A 151 -3.85 -6.99 0.45
CA TRP A 151 -5.28 -6.81 0.21
C TRP A 151 -5.76 -5.41 0.63
N ALA A 152 -5.32 -4.92 1.80
CA ALA A 152 -5.63 -3.58 2.29
C ALA A 152 -4.95 -2.50 1.43
N PHE A 153 -3.67 -2.67 1.10
CA PHE A 153 -2.94 -1.75 0.22
C PHE A 153 -3.59 -1.64 -1.17
N SER A 154 -3.91 -2.77 -1.80
CA SER A 154 -4.58 -2.80 -3.09
C SER A 154 -5.90 -2.03 -3.04
N THR A 155 -6.75 -2.34 -2.04
CA THR A 155 -8.03 -1.67 -1.77
C THR A 155 -7.88 -0.16 -1.63
N VAL A 156 -6.96 0.27 -0.76
CA VAL A 156 -6.73 1.70 -0.48
C VAL A 156 -6.32 2.44 -1.75
N VAL A 157 -5.42 1.89 -2.58
CA VAL A 157 -5.04 2.55 -3.86
C VAL A 157 -6.25 2.79 -4.76
N ALA A 158 -7.19 1.84 -4.85
CA ALA A 158 -8.38 1.99 -5.65
C ALA A 158 -9.34 3.05 -5.07
N VAL A 159 -9.50 3.10 -3.74
CA VAL A 159 -10.35 4.10 -3.05
C VAL A 159 -9.77 5.51 -3.16
N GLU A 160 -8.47 5.68 -2.94
CA GLU A 160 -7.77 6.96 -3.12
C GLU A 160 -7.94 7.48 -4.55
N GLY A 161 -7.79 6.58 -5.53
CA GLY A 161 -7.93 6.88 -6.95
C GLY A 161 -9.33 7.34 -7.34
N ILE A 162 -10.37 6.59 -6.97
CA ILE A 162 -11.74 6.98 -7.29
C ILE A 162 -12.15 8.27 -6.56
N ASN A 163 -11.68 8.47 -5.33
CA ASN A 163 -11.88 9.72 -4.60
C ASN A 163 -11.29 10.90 -5.38
N TYR A 164 -10.01 10.84 -5.76
CA TYR A 164 -9.41 11.90 -6.56
C TYR A 164 -10.17 12.14 -7.87
N ILE A 165 -10.61 11.08 -8.56
CA ILE A 165 -11.35 11.21 -9.81
C ILE A 165 -12.63 12.03 -9.62
N LYS A 166 -13.35 11.80 -8.52
CA LYS A 166 -14.65 12.43 -8.21
C LYS A 166 -14.54 13.80 -7.55
N THR A 167 -13.56 13.99 -6.67
CA THR A 167 -13.46 15.17 -5.79
C THR A 167 -12.28 16.08 -6.12
N LYS A 168 -11.31 15.60 -6.91
CA LYS A 168 -10.00 16.23 -7.16
C LYS A 168 -9.12 16.41 -5.92
N LYS A 169 -9.49 15.82 -4.78
CA LYS A 169 -8.70 15.81 -3.55
C LYS A 169 -7.99 14.46 -3.42
N LEU A 170 -6.66 14.43 -3.58
CA LEU A 170 -5.87 13.22 -3.36
C LEU A 170 -5.59 13.12 -1.86
N VAL A 171 -6.03 12.02 -1.24
CA VAL A 171 -5.90 11.79 0.20
C VAL A 171 -5.15 10.49 0.40
N SER A 172 -4.16 10.46 1.30
CA SER A 172 -3.49 9.22 1.69
C SER A 172 -4.30 8.55 2.81
N LEU A 173 -4.93 7.42 2.52
CA LEU A 173 -5.80 6.69 3.46
C LEU A 173 -5.01 5.64 4.26
N SER A 174 -5.57 5.22 5.39
CA SER A 174 -4.95 4.24 6.28
C SER A 174 -5.22 2.80 5.86
N GLU A 175 -4.17 2.06 5.51
CA GLU A 175 -4.27 0.61 5.41
C GLU A 175 -4.40 -0.06 6.78
N GLN A 176 -3.86 0.56 7.85
CA GLN A 176 -3.89 -0.01 9.19
C GLN A 176 -5.31 -0.05 9.76
N GLU A 177 -6.17 0.91 9.42
CA GLU A 177 -7.58 0.86 9.79
C GLU A 177 -8.24 -0.41 9.24
N LEU A 178 -8.00 -0.76 7.96
CA LEU A 178 -8.48 -2.02 7.40
C LEU A 178 -7.90 -3.22 8.15
N VAL A 179 -6.58 -3.25 8.36
CA VAL A 179 -5.92 -4.36 9.06
C VAL A 179 -6.48 -4.59 10.48
N ASP A 180 -6.80 -3.52 11.20
CA ASP A 180 -7.23 -3.59 12.61
C ASP A 180 -8.74 -3.72 12.80
N CYS A 181 -9.54 -3.20 11.87
CA CYS A 181 -11.00 -3.06 12.02
C CYS A 181 -11.82 -3.98 11.10
N ASP A 182 -11.32 -4.38 9.94
CA ASP A 182 -12.00 -5.31 9.04
C ASP A 182 -11.70 -6.77 9.43
N ILE A 183 -12.35 -7.22 10.50
CA ILE A 183 -12.10 -8.52 11.14
C ILE A 183 -13.19 -9.56 10.89
N ASP A 184 -14.30 -9.17 10.24
CA ASP A 184 -15.43 -10.07 10.01
C ASP A 184 -15.16 -11.03 8.83
N GLU A 185 -14.56 -10.52 7.75
CA GLU A 185 -14.29 -11.28 6.53
C GLU A 185 -12.79 -11.39 6.23
N ASN A 186 -11.99 -10.41 6.67
CA ASN A 186 -10.54 -10.36 6.49
C ASN A 186 -9.78 -10.71 7.78
N GLN A 187 -8.49 -11.06 7.64
CA GLN A 187 -7.68 -11.65 8.71
C GLN A 187 -6.40 -10.86 8.97
N GLY A 188 -6.44 -9.53 8.81
CA GLY A 188 -5.30 -8.65 9.07
C GLY A 188 -4.05 -9.06 8.28
N CYS A 189 -2.94 -9.28 8.98
CA CYS A 189 -1.67 -9.75 8.40
C CYS A 189 -1.69 -11.21 7.91
N ASN A 190 -2.72 -11.99 8.20
CA ASN A 190 -2.85 -13.37 7.70
C ASN A 190 -3.49 -13.47 6.32
N GLY A 191 -3.91 -12.33 5.75
CA GLY A 191 -4.49 -12.26 4.42
C GLY A 191 -5.92 -11.70 4.42
N GLY A 192 -6.43 -11.54 3.21
CA GLY A 192 -7.75 -10.97 2.98
C GLY A 192 -8.06 -10.82 1.50
N LEU A 193 -9.27 -10.34 1.22
CA LEU A 193 -9.81 -10.08 -0.11
C LEU A 193 -10.21 -8.61 -0.23
N MET A 194 -9.98 -8.03 -1.40
CA MET A 194 -10.19 -6.59 -1.64
C MET A 194 -11.67 -6.22 -1.69
N GLU A 195 -12.54 -7.09 -2.17
CA GLU A 195 -13.99 -6.83 -2.21
C GLU A 195 -14.62 -6.81 -0.81
N ALA A 196 -14.21 -7.71 0.08
CA ALA A 196 -14.61 -7.68 1.49
C ALA A 196 -14.19 -6.36 2.16
N ALA A 197 -12.99 -5.87 1.83
CA ALA A 197 -12.51 -4.58 2.32
C ALA A 197 -13.33 -3.41 1.77
N PHE A 198 -13.76 -3.44 0.50
CA PHE A 198 -14.68 -2.42 -0.01
C PHE A 198 -16.03 -2.45 0.71
N ASP A 199 -16.57 -3.64 0.96
CA ASP A 199 -17.80 -3.82 1.75
C ASP A 199 -17.66 -3.25 3.16
N PHE A 200 -16.51 -3.48 3.82
CA PHE A 200 -16.19 -2.86 5.10
C PHE A 200 -16.21 -1.34 4.99
N ILE A 201 -15.51 -0.74 4.02
CA ILE A 201 -15.41 0.72 3.87
C ILE A 201 -16.80 1.34 3.67
N GLN A 202 -17.65 0.70 2.86
CA GLN A 202 -19.02 1.16 2.65
C GLN A 202 -19.83 1.13 3.95
N LYS A 203 -19.79 0.01 4.69
CA LYS A 203 -20.54 -0.19 5.95
C LYS A 203 -20.01 0.69 7.09
N ASN A 204 -18.70 0.93 7.13
CA ASN A 204 -18.01 1.73 8.13
C ASN A 204 -18.23 3.24 7.92
N GLY A 205 -18.75 3.66 6.77
CA GLY A 205 -18.92 5.07 6.41
C GLY A 205 -17.66 5.75 5.87
N GLY A 206 -16.61 4.97 5.60
CA GLY A 206 -15.35 5.43 5.00
C GLY A 206 -14.10 4.97 5.75
N LEU A 207 -12.97 5.58 5.40
CA LEU A 207 -11.68 5.41 6.06
C LEU A 207 -11.12 6.76 6.52
N THR A 208 -10.28 6.72 7.54
CA THR A 208 -9.42 7.82 8.00
C THR A 208 -8.12 7.91 7.19
N THR A 209 -7.31 8.92 7.49
CA THR A 209 -6.02 9.15 6.82
C THR A 209 -4.88 8.30 7.40
N GLU A 210 -3.87 8.03 6.59
CA GLU A 210 -2.60 7.44 7.02
C GLU A 210 -1.96 8.25 8.17
N SER A 211 -2.08 9.58 8.16
CA SER A 211 -1.54 10.41 9.23
C SER A 211 -2.25 10.24 10.58
N ILE A 212 -3.56 9.94 10.58
CA ILE A 212 -4.34 9.73 11.80
C ILE A 212 -4.15 8.30 12.33
N TYR A 213 -4.09 7.32 11.42
CA TYR A 213 -3.91 5.92 11.75
C TYR A 213 -2.73 5.32 10.96
N PRO A 214 -1.48 5.58 11.39
CA PRO A 214 -0.30 5.15 10.64
C PRO A 214 -0.13 3.65 10.57
N TYR A 215 0.45 3.18 9.46
CA TYR A 215 0.78 1.78 9.24
C TYR A 215 1.90 1.27 10.14
N THR A 216 1.70 0.09 10.73
CA THR A 216 2.60 -0.53 11.71
C THR A 216 3.08 -1.93 11.34
N ALA A 217 2.66 -2.46 10.18
CA ALA A 217 3.05 -3.77 9.65
C ALA A 217 2.78 -4.95 10.60
N LYS A 218 1.71 -4.87 11.39
CA LYS A 218 1.25 -5.93 12.31
C LYS A 218 -0.23 -5.73 12.63
N ASP A 219 -0.86 -6.79 13.12
CA ASP A 219 -2.21 -6.71 13.66
C ASP A 219 -2.24 -5.85 14.93
N GLY A 220 -3.21 -4.95 14.99
CA GLY A 220 -3.55 -4.14 16.15
C GLY A 220 -4.97 -4.40 16.61
N LYS A 221 -5.44 -3.57 17.55
CA LYS A 221 -6.85 -3.50 17.92
C LYS A 221 -7.44 -2.27 17.26
N CYS A 222 -8.63 -2.39 16.65
CA CYS A 222 -9.34 -1.26 16.07
C CYS A 222 -9.47 -0.08 17.05
N ASP A 223 -8.73 1.01 16.79
CA ASP A 223 -8.76 2.21 17.63
C ASP A 223 -9.94 3.11 17.26
N LYS A 224 -11.06 2.91 17.98
CA LYS A 224 -12.30 3.68 17.82
C LYS A 224 -12.14 5.19 17.92
N LYS A 225 -11.08 5.70 18.58
CA LYS A 225 -10.83 7.14 18.70
C LYS A 225 -10.24 7.73 17.42
N LYS A 226 -9.52 6.93 16.64
CA LYS A 226 -8.88 7.36 15.38
C LYS A 226 -9.81 7.25 14.17
N VAL A 227 -10.79 6.34 14.25
CA VAL A 227 -11.73 6.05 13.15
C VAL A 227 -13.09 6.75 13.31
N ASN A 228 -13.24 7.67 14.28
CA ASN A 228 -14.51 8.36 14.55
C ASN A 228 -14.83 9.51 13.57
N ALA A 229 -13.93 9.82 12.63
CA ALA A 229 -14.08 10.87 11.63
C ALA A 229 -13.50 10.38 10.28
N PRO A 230 -14.23 9.51 9.55
CA PRO A 230 -13.80 9.07 8.22
C PRO A 230 -13.70 10.26 7.27
N VAL A 231 -12.73 10.24 6.36
CA VAL A 231 -12.44 11.33 5.42
C VAL A 231 -12.75 10.99 3.97
N VAL A 232 -12.88 9.70 3.63
CA VAL A 232 -13.26 9.24 2.29
C VAL A 232 -14.20 8.06 2.42
N SER A 233 -15.37 8.17 1.81
CA SER A 233 -16.37 7.12 1.70
C SER A 233 -16.60 6.68 0.24
N ILE A 234 -17.12 5.47 0.09
CA ILE A 234 -17.55 4.87 -1.17
C ILE A 234 -19.00 4.41 -1.06
N ASP A 235 -19.69 4.32 -2.19
CA ASP A 235 -21.11 3.97 -2.28
C ASP A 235 -21.35 2.49 -2.56
N GLY A 236 -20.29 1.72 -2.79
CA GLY A 236 -20.30 0.29 -3.07
C GLY A 236 -19.05 -0.14 -3.83
N HIS A 237 -19.09 -1.32 -4.41
CA HIS A 237 -18.01 -1.85 -5.26
C HIS A 237 -18.60 -2.80 -6.32
N GLU A 238 -17.76 -3.18 -7.27
CA GLU A 238 -18.12 -4.16 -8.29
C GLU A 238 -16.91 -5.03 -8.65
N ASN A 239 -17.17 -6.29 -8.99
CA ASN A 239 -16.16 -7.21 -9.48
C ASN A 239 -16.10 -7.14 -11.01
N VAL A 240 -14.90 -7.12 -11.57
CA VAL A 240 -14.69 -7.24 -13.01
C VAL A 240 -14.97 -8.69 -13.43
N PRO A 241 -15.60 -8.93 -14.60
CA PRO A 241 -15.76 -10.27 -15.16
C PRO A 241 -14.45 -11.07 -15.16
N VAL A 242 -14.48 -12.22 -14.49
CA VAL A 242 -13.33 -13.10 -14.28
C VAL A 242 -12.77 -13.59 -15.61
N ASN A 243 -11.44 -13.67 -15.72
CA ASN A 243 -10.70 -14.12 -16.90
C ASN A 243 -10.98 -13.30 -18.16
N ASN A 244 -11.16 -11.98 -18.01
CA ASN A 244 -11.48 -11.07 -19.10
C ASN A 244 -10.64 -9.79 -19.05
N GLU A 245 -9.47 -9.81 -19.71
CA GLU A 245 -8.59 -8.63 -19.81
C GLU A 245 -9.24 -7.45 -20.56
N ASP A 246 -10.26 -7.67 -21.39
CA ASP A 246 -11.00 -6.59 -22.06
C ASP A 246 -11.91 -5.85 -21.07
N ALA A 247 -12.69 -6.59 -20.28
CA ALA A 247 -13.48 -6.00 -19.20
C ALA A 247 -12.58 -5.28 -18.17
N LEU A 248 -11.43 -5.89 -17.84
CA LEU A 248 -10.44 -5.27 -16.96
C LEU A 248 -9.89 -3.97 -17.55
N LEU A 249 -9.61 -3.93 -18.86
CA LEU A 249 -9.19 -2.72 -19.55
C LEU A 249 -10.23 -1.61 -19.43
N LYS A 250 -11.51 -1.94 -19.66
CA LYS A 250 -12.62 -0.99 -19.55
C LYS A 250 -12.74 -0.40 -18.14
N ALA A 251 -12.53 -1.19 -17.09
CA ALA A 251 -12.46 -0.68 -15.73
C ALA A 251 -11.26 0.25 -15.51
N VAL A 252 -10.05 -0.18 -15.93
CA VAL A 252 -8.80 0.60 -15.74
C VAL A 252 -8.80 1.92 -16.51
N VAL A 253 -9.50 2.00 -17.64
CA VAL A 253 -9.72 3.25 -18.40
C VAL A 253 -10.40 4.32 -17.53
N ASN A 254 -11.26 3.90 -16.61
CA ASN A 254 -12.12 4.77 -15.82
C ASN A 254 -11.59 5.07 -14.42
N GLN A 255 -10.84 4.14 -13.81
CA GLN A 255 -10.26 4.32 -12.48
C GLN A 255 -9.15 3.29 -12.19
N PRO A 256 -8.34 3.47 -11.12
CA PRO A 256 -7.53 2.39 -10.58
C PRO A 256 -8.38 1.19 -10.12
N VAL A 257 -7.87 -0.02 -10.32
CA VAL A 257 -8.58 -1.29 -10.03
C VAL A 257 -7.71 -2.17 -9.15
N SER A 258 -8.29 -2.72 -8.08
CA SER A 258 -7.63 -3.71 -7.25
C SER A 258 -7.61 -5.05 -7.96
N VAL A 259 -6.46 -5.72 -8.00
CA VAL A 259 -6.31 -7.06 -8.59
C VAL A 259 -5.44 -7.95 -7.71
N ALA A 260 -5.58 -9.27 -7.83
CA ALA A 260 -4.59 -10.20 -7.29
C ALA A 260 -3.76 -10.89 -8.38
N ILE A 261 -2.54 -11.25 -8.01
CA ILE A 261 -1.56 -11.95 -8.85
C ILE A 261 -0.85 -13.05 -8.05
N GLU A 262 -0.23 -13.99 -8.74
CA GLU A 262 0.82 -14.84 -8.18
C GLU A 262 2.18 -14.11 -8.27
N ALA A 263 2.70 -13.66 -7.13
CA ALA A 263 3.90 -12.83 -7.02
C ALA A 263 5.08 -13.54 -6.35
N GLY A 264 4.92 -14.80 -5.94
CA GLY A 264 5.95 -15.57 -5.24
C GLY A 264 7.15 -16.03 -6.07
N GLY A 265 7.16 -15.83 -7.40
CA GLY A 265 8.22 -16.31 -8.29
C GLY A 265 9.58 -15.61 -8.08
N ARG A 266 10.68 -16.34 -8.34
CA ARG A 266 12.05 -15.82 -8.14
C ARG A 266 12.37 -14.63 -9.05
N ASP A 267 11.88 -14.63 -10.30
CA ASP A 267 12.05 -13.47 -11.19
C ASP A 267 11.30 -12.25 -10.67
N PHE A 268 10.07 -12.44 -10.19
CA PHE A 268 9.26 -11.36 -9.65
C PHE A 268 9.89 -10.76 -8.38
N GLN A 269 10.47 -11.60 -7.51
CA GLN A 269 11.24 -11.16 -6.35
C GLN A 269 12.32 -10.13 -6.71
N PHE A 270 13.01 -10.31 -7.83
CA PHE A 270 14.13 -9.47 -8.25
C PHE A 270 13.84 -8.51 -9.40
N TYR A 271 12.59 -8.41 -9.84
CA TYR A 271 12.20 -7.55 -10.96
C TYR A 271 12.73 -6.11 -10.76
N SER A 272 13.31 -5.57 -11.83
CA SER A 272 13.87 -4.22 -11.90
C SER A 272 13.08 -3.34 -12.86
N GLU A 273 13.03 -3.76 -14.13
CA GLU A 273 12.50 -2.94 -15.22
C GLU A 273 12.10 -3.80 -16.42
N GLY A 274 11.39 -3.18 -17.37
CA GLY A 274 10.92 -3.82 -18.59
C GLY A 274 9.53 -4.42 -18.45
N VAL A 275 9.02 -5.06 -19.50
CA VAL A 275 7.71 -5.71 -19.46
C VAL A 275 7.88 -7.13 -18.90
N TYR A 276 7.39 -7.36 -17.69
CA TYR A 276 7.41 -8.65 -17.03
C TYR A 276 6.56 -9.66 -17.82
N ALA A 277 7.26 -10.65 -18.36
CA ALA A 277 6.71 -11.79 -19.11
C ALA A 277 7.29 -13.11 -18.57
N GLY A 278 7.67 -13.13 -17.28
CA GLY A 278 8.25 -14.29 -16.63
C GLY A 278 7.26 -15.42 -16.40
N GLU A 279 7.75 -16.60 -16.03
CA GLU A 279 6.86 -17.70 -15.66
C GLU A 279 6.21 -17.44 -14.30
N CYS A 280 4.92 -17.72 -14.22
CA CYS A 280 4.12 -17.69 -13.02
C CYS A 280 2.87 -18.56 -13.23
N GLY A 281 2.36 -19.12 -12.15
CA GLY A 281 1.09 -19.82 -12.11
C GLY A 281 -0.10 -18.88 -11.94
N THR A 282 -1.11 -19.38 -11.23
CA THR A 282 -2.36 -18.69 -10.94
C THR A 282 -2.81 -18.91 -9.50
N ASP A 283 -1.90 -19.33 -8.61
CA ASP A 283 -2.16 -19.41 -7.17
C ASP A 283 -1.99 -18.01 -6.58
N LEU A 284 -3.02 -17.18 -6.73
CA LEU A 284 -3.03 -15.78 -6.32
C LEU A 284 -2.66 -15.65 -4.84
N ASP A 285 -1.54 -14.98 -4.58
CA ASP A 285 -0.94 -14.89 -3.25
C ASP A 285 -0.71 -13.43 -2.83
N HIS A 286 -0.93 -12.49 -3.75
CA HIS A 286 -0.62 -11.07 -3.56
C HIS A 286 -1.60 -10.13 -4.26
N GLY A 287 -2.13 -9.14 -3.53
CA GLY A 287 -2.98 -8.05 -3.99
C GLY A 287 -2.15 -6.84 -4.41
N VAL A 288 -2.46 -6.28 -5.56
CA VAL A 288 -1.81 -5.11 -6.17
C VAL A 288 -2.86 -4.22 -6.83
N ALA A 289 -2.50 -3.04 -7.31
CA ALA A 289 -3.44 -2.16 -7.99
C ALA A 289 -3.01 -1.83 -9.42
N LEU A 290 -3.92 -1.99 -10.37
CA LEU A 290 -3.77 -1.49 -11.72
C LEU A 290 -4.00 0.01 -11.73
N VAL A 291 -2.96 0.78 -12.08
CA VAL A 291 -3.01 2.24 -12.17
C VAL A 291 -2.85 2.74 -13.60
N GLY A 292 -2.90 1.84 -14.58
CA GLY A 292 -2.80 2.18 -15.98
C GLY A 292 -2.42 1.01 -16.87
N TYR A 293 -2.17 1.33 -18.13
CA TYR A 293 -1.69 0.41 -19.16
C TYR A 293 -1.03 1.19 -20.28
N GLY A 294 -0.28 0.48 -21.11
CA GLY A 294 0.31 1.07 -22.31
C GLY A 294 0.73 0.01 -23.32
N THR A 295 1.51 0.48 -24.28
CA THR A 295 2.14 -0.34 -25.31
C THR A 295 3.55 0.22 -25.52
N THR A 296 4.55 -0.66 -25.53
CA THR A 296 5.94 -0.31 -25.86
C THR A 296 6.10 -0.02 -27.35
N LEU A 297 7.24 0.53 -27.76
CA LEU A 297 7.52 0.86 -29.17
C LEU A 297 7.49 -0.35 -30.11
N ASP A 298 7.83 -1.54 -29.60
CA ASP A 298 7.79 -2.81 -30.33
C ASP A 298 6.38 -3.45 -30.38
N GLY A 299 5.37 -2.78 -29.82
CA GLY A 299 3.99 -3.27 -29.80
C GLY A 299 3.62 -4.13 -28.59
N THR A 300 4.54 -4.38 -27.64
CA THR A 300 4.21 -5.15 -26.43
C THR A 300 3.27 -4.38 -25.51
N LYS A 301 2.06 -4.92 -25.31
CA LYS A 301 1.06 -4.35 -24.41
C LYS A 301 1.39 -4.71 -22.96
N TYR A 302 1.17 -3.76 -22.05
CA TYR A 302 1.39 -3.98 -20.63
C TYR A 302 0.37 -3.27 -19.75
N TRP A 303 0.17 -3.81 -18.56
CA TRP A 303 -0.43 -3.19 -17.40
C TRP A 303 0.60 -2.38 -16.61
N ILE A 304 0.21 -1.26 -16.00
CA ILE A 304 1.02 -0.55 -15.00
C ILE A 304 0.48 -0.92 -13.63
N VAL A 305 1.23 -1.72 -12.89
CA VAL A 305 0.84 -2.26 -11.60
C VAL A 305 1.60 -1.55 -10.49
N ARG A 306 0.89 -0.98 -9.52
CA ARG A 306 1.47 -0.46 -8.28
C ARG A 306 1.58 -1.58 -7.27
N ASN A 307 2.79 -1.80 -6.76
CA ASN A 307 3.07 -2.78 -5.70
C ASN A 307 3.19 -2.07 -4.33
N SER A 308 3.27 -2.85 -3.26
CA SER A 308 3.33 -2.43 -1.85
C SER A 308 4.63 -2.87 -1.17
N TRP A 309 5.73 -2.98 -1.92
CA TRP A 309 7.04 -3.40 -1.42
C TRP A 309 8.07 -2.26 -1.36
N GLY A 310 7.60 -1.02 -1.25
CA GLY A 310 8.44 0.18 -1.26
C GLY A 310 8.97 0.54 -2.65
N ALA A 311 9.51 1.75 -2.75
CA ALA A 311 9.96 2.31 -4.02
C ALA A 311 11.25 1.64 -4.57
N ASP A 312 12.03 0.95 -3.73
CA ASP A 312 13.29 0.34 -4.14
C ASP A 312 13.08 -0.95 -4.97
N TRP A 313 11.89 -1.54 -4.94
CA TRP A 313 11.54 -2.70 -5.75
C TRP A 313 11.01 -2.28 -7.14
N GLY A 314 11.38 -3.00 -8.20
CA GLY A 314 10.90 -2.71 -9.56
C GLY A 314 11.20 -1.29 -10.05
N GLU A 315 10.28 -0.78 -10.87
CA GLU A 315 10.34 0.54 -11.50
C GLU A 315 9.79 1.60 -10.53
N LYS A 316 10.54 1.91 -9.47
CA LYS A 316 10.12 2.81 -8.38
C LYS A 316 8.86 2.32 -7.65
N GLY A 317 8.78 1.02 -7.38
CA GLY A 317 7.64 0.36 -6.74
C GLY A 317 6.55 -0.13 -7.69
N TYR A 318 6.78 -0.04 -9.00
CA TYR A 318 5.86 -0.48 -10.04
C TYR A 318 6.42 -1.65 -10.84
N VAL A 319 5.53 -2.41 -11.47
CA VAL A 319 5.87 -3.40 -12.50
C VAL A 319 5.00 -3.19 -13.72
N ARG A 320 5.61 -3.29 -14.90
CA ARG A 320 4.88 -3.38 -16.15
C ARG A 320 4.62 -4.85 -16.48
N MET A 321 3.41 -5.35 -16.25
CA MET A 321 3.08 -6.76 -16.53
C MET A 321 2.53 -6.93 -17.94
N GLN A 322 2.97 -7.97 -18.66
CA GLN A 322 2.48 -8.22 -20.02
C GLN A 322 0.94 -8.40 -20.03
N ARG A 323 0.30 -7.78 -21.02
CA ARG A 323 -1.16 -7.74 -21.18
C ARG A 323 -1.57 -8.27 -22.55
N GLY A 324 -2.79 -8.81 -22.64
CA GLY A 324 -3.36 -9.27 -23.91
C GLY A 324 -2.70 -10.55 -24.39
N ILE A 325 -2.36 -11.43 -23.46
CA ILE A 325 -1.78 -12.73 -23.73
C ILE A 325 -2.89 -13.75 -24.02
N ALA A 326 -2.54 -14.90 -24.62
CA ALA A 326 -3.53 -15.92 -24.96
C ALA A 326 -4.21 -16.55 -23.72
N LYS A 327 -3.57 -16.48 -22.55
CA LYS A 327 -4.11 -17.00 -21.30
C LYS A 327 -5.21 -16.06 -20.78
N LYS A 328 -6.46 -16.53 -20.75
CA LYS A 328 -7.62 -15.71 -20.32
C LYS A 328 -7.50 -15.13 -18.91
N HIS A 329 -6.82 -15.84 -18.02
CA HIS A 329 -6.53 -15.39 -16.67
C HIS A 329 -5.51 -14.24 -16.60
N GLY A 330 -4.91 -13.85 -17.73
CA GLY A 330 -3.86 -12.85 -17.80
C GLY A 330 -2.53 -13.31 -17.20
N GLN A 331 -1.50 -12.49 -17.34
CA GLN A 331 -0.17 -12.78 -16.80
C GLN A 331 -0.26 -12.92 -15.27
N CYS A 332 0.21 -14.04 -14.71
CA CYS A 332 0.17 -14.37 -13.28
C CYS A 332 -1.22 -14.32 -12.64
N GLY A 333 -2.28 -14.54 -13.43
CA GLY A 333 -3.65 -14.57 -12.92
C GLY A 333 -4.28 -13.18 -12.70
N ILE A 334 -3.66 -12.11 -13.20
CA ILE A 334 -4.09 -10.71 -12.97
C ILE A 334 -5.56 -10.40 -13.33
N ALA A 335 -6.20 -11.21 -14.19
CA ALA A 335 -7.59 -11.05 -14.58
C ALA A 335 -8.56 -12.00 -13.83
N MET A 336 -8.10 -12.73 -12.82
CA MET A 336 -8.92 -13.70 -12.08
C MET A 336 -9.68 -13.08 -10.90
N GLU A 337 -9.08 -12.09 -10.25
CA GLU A 337 -9.59 -11.51 -9.01
C GLU A 337 -9.42 -10.00 -9.06
N ALA A 338 -10.38 -9.32 -9.70
CA ALA A 338 -10.32 -7.89 -9.94
C ALA A 338 -11.61 -7.21 -9.51
N SER A 339 -11.48 -6.13 -8.74
CA SER A 339 -12.62 -5.39 -8.18
C SER A 339 -12.27 -3.91 -8.00
N TYR A 340 -13.28 -3.06 -7.97
CA TYR A 340 -13.09 -1.63 -7.84
C TYR A 340 -14.22 -0.96 -7.05
N PRO A 341 -13.91 0.11 -6.30
CA PRO A 341 -14.91 0.85 -5.53
C PRO A 341 -15.72 1.77 -6.44
N ILE A 342 -16.97 2.00 -6.07
CA ILE A 342 -17.88 2.95 -6.73
C ILE A 342 -18.05 4.16 -5.82
N LYS A 343 -17.78 5.36 -6.33
CA LYS A 343 -18.12 6.63 -5.68
C LYS A 343 -18.97 7.48 -6.64
N LYS A 344 -20.16 7.85 -6.20
CA LYS A 344 -21.15 8.63 -6.95
C LYS A 344 -21.03 10.12 -6.63
N SER A 345 -20.85 10.45 -5.35
CA SER A 345 -20.74 11.83 -4.88
C SER A 345 -19.39 12.48 -5.21
N SER A 346 -19.40 13.79 -5.46
CA SER A 346 -18.21 14.66 -5.52
C SER A 346 -17.75 15.16 -4.17
N ASN A 347 -18.49 14.88 -3.10
CA ASN A 347 -18.19 15.33 -1.73
C ASN A 347 -17.67 14.15 -0.90
N ASN A 348 -16.81 14.48 0.06
CA ASN A 348 -16.36 13.58 1.11
C ASN A 348 -17.11 13.83 2.42
N PRO A 349 -17.12 12.85 3.36
CA PRO A 349 -17.66 13.08 4.69
C PRO A 349 -17.04 14.33 5.33
N GLY A 350 -17.89 15.22 5.84
CA GLY A 350 -17.47 16.50 6.44
C GLY A 350 -17.33 17.67 5.47
N ASP A 351 -17.35 17.46 4.14
CA ASP A 351 -17.26 18.57 3.17
C ASP A 351 -18.49 19.52 3.23
N ASP A 352 -19.68 18.99 3.57
CA ASP A 352 -20.92 19.78 3.64
C ASP A 352 -20.98 20.72 4.86
N GLU A 353 -20.17 20.48 5.90
CA GLU A 353 -20.12 21.35 7.09
C GLU A 353 -19.38 22.67 6.81
N ASP A 354 -18.40 22.66 5.90
CA ASP A 354 -17.55 23.81 5.58
C ASP A 354 -18.25 24.79 4.61
N GLU A 355 -19.06 24.29 3.68
CA GLU A 355 -19.82 25.13 2.73
C GLU A 355 -20.94 25.94 3.41
N SER A 356 -21.42 25.50 4.59
CA SER A 356 -22.39 26.27 5.40
C SER A 356 -21.77 27.49 6.09
N THR A 357 -20.44 27.60 6.16
CA THR A 357 -19.76 28.72 6.84
C THR A 357 -19.36 29.86 5.91
N THR A 358 -19.45 29.67 4.58
CA THR A 358 -19.17 30.72 3.60
C THR A 358 -20.33 31.68 3.34
N ASN A 359 -21.50 31.46 3.95
CA ASN A 359 -22.62 32.40 3.89
C ASN A 359 -22.59 33.50 4.99
N LYS A 360 -21.43 33.72 5.63
CA LYS A 360 -21.20 34.85 6.54
C LYS A 360 -20.81 36.15 5.82
N ASP A 361 -20.44 36.09 4.55
CA ASP A 361 -20.12 37.29 3.76
C ASP A 361 -21.38 38.04 3.24
N GLU A 362 -22.55 37.39 3.19
CA GLU A 362 -23.82 38.10 2.95
C GLU A 362 -24.35 38.83 4.20
N LEU A 363 -23.95 38.41 5.41
CA LEU A 363 -24.32 39.12 6.64
C LEU A 363 -23.44 40.36 6.88
N TYR A 364 -22.22 40.39 6.35
CA TYR A 364 -21.34 41.57 6.44
C TYR A 364 -21.73 42.67 5.44
N SER A 365 -22.29 42.31 4.28
CA SER A 365 -22.80 43.29 3.30
C SER A 365 -24.12 43.94 3.74
N ILE A 366 -24.98 43.23 4.48
CA ILE A 366 -26.20 43.80 5.05
C ILE A 366 -25.89 44.80 6.18
N TYR A 367 -24.89 44.53 7.03
CA TYR A 367 -24.49 45.44 8.12
C TYR A 367 -23.84 46.75 7.63
N LEU A 368 -23.16 46.74 6.48
CA LEU A 368 -22.56 47.94 5.91
C LEU A 368 -23.57 48.86 5.21
N THR A 369 -24.76 48.36 4.83
CA THR A 369 -25.82 49.23 4.28
C THR A 369 -26.68 49.92 5.34
N TYR A 370 -26.63 49.46 6.60
CA TYR A 370 -27.43 50.02 7.70
C TYR A 370 -26.73 51.16 8.46
N THR A 371 -25.43 51.36 8.26
CA THR A 371 -24.64 52.38 8.98
C THR A 371 -24.39 53.66 8.20
N ASP A 372 -24.76 53.74 6.92
CA ASP A 372 -24.54 54.92 6.07
C ASP A 372 -25.72 55.94 6.12
N THR A 373 -26.71 55.70 6.98
CA THR A 373 -27.85 56.62 7.19
C THR A 373 -27.99 57.05 8.66
N SER A 374 -26.90 57.43 9.31
CA SER A 374 -27.03 58.27 10.52
C SER A 374 -25.87 59.24 10.75
N THR A 375 -26.18 60.50 10.45
CA THR A 375 -25.87 61.71 11.24
C THR A 375 -24.51 62.41 11.13
N VAL A 376 -24.63 63.61 10.57
CA VAL A 376 -23.91 64.88 10.77
C VAL A 376 -23.84 65.31 12.26
N SER A 377 -22.74 66.01 12.58
CA SER A 377 -22.55 67.06 13.63
C SER A 377 -21.92 66.69 14.99
N SER A 378 -20.61 66.95 15.08
CA SER A 378 -19.93 67.93 15.95
C SER A 378 -20.00 67.89 17.50
N THR A 379 -18.80 68.08 18.07
CA THR A 379 -18.38 68.78 19.32
C THR A 379 -18.21 68.06 20.67
N SER A 380 -16.91 67.85 21.01
CA SER A 380 -16.15 68.35 22.18
C SER A 380 -16.21 67.72 23.59
N ARG A 381 -15.00 67.70 24.20
CA ARG A 381 -14.60 67.54 25.64
C ARG A 381 -14.58 66.12 26.22
N GLU A 382 -13.71 65.71 27.16
CA GLU A 382 -12.42 66.14 27.74
C GLU A 382 -11.93 64.97 28.64
N THR A 383 -10.62 64.75 28.72
CA THR A 383 -9.81 64.25 29.87
C THR A 383 -10.07 62.90 30.59
N ALA A 384 -9.07 62.00 30.46
CA ALA A 384 -8.08 61.58 31.46
C ALA A 384 -8.31 60.43 32.49
N LYS A 385 -7.21 59.64 32.63
CA LYS A 385 -6.74 58.74 33.73
C LYS A 385 -7.49 57.40 33.89
N GLY A 386 -6.87 56.24 34.16
CA GLY A 386 -5.49 55.88 34.54
C GLY A 386 -5.51 54.86 35.69
N GLN A 387 -4.66 53.81 35.63
CA GLN A 387 -4.34 52.78 36.66
C GLN A 387 -5.42 51.72 36.92
N GLU A 388 -5.14 50.43 37.15
CA GLU A 388 -4.19 49.75 38.05
C GLU A 388 -4.09 48.25 37.58
N GLU A 389 -2.91 47.62 37.39
CA GLU A 389 -2.15 46.78 38.36
C GLU A 389 -3.01 45.88 39.28
N ALA A 390 -2.62 44.71 39.78
CA ALA A 390 -1.64 43.64 39.53
C ALA A 390 -1.93 42.61 40.65
N HIS A 391 -1.66 41.30 40.45
CA HIS A 391 -1.40 40.27 41.48
C HIS A 391 -1.16 38.94 40.70
N ARG A 392 0.01 38.27 40.62
CA ARG A 392 1.00 37.81 41.64
C ARG A 392 0.31 36.93 42.70
N GLU A 393 0.72 35.70 43.04
CA GLU A 393 2.00 34.97 42.93
C GLU A 393 1.76 33.52 43.44
N SER A 394 2.65 32.59 43.04
CA SER A 394 3.21 31.41 43.77
C SER A 394 2.26 30.37 44.43
N ASP A 395 2.61 29.11 44.74
CA ASP A 395 3.84 28.34 45.07
C ASP A 395 3.49 26.83 44.88
N GLU A 396 4.34 25.95 44.32
CA GLU A 396 5.43 25.12 44.91
C GLU A 396 5.02 23.81 45.64
N GLY A 397 5.85 22.76 45.45
CA GLY A 397 5.97 21.50 46.24
C GLY A 397 5.51 20.22 45.50
N GLU A 398 6.34 19.31 44.96
CA GLU A 398 7.25 18.30 45.60
C GLU A 398 6.51 17.41 46.63
N GLU A 399 6.56 16.06 46.68
CA GLU A 399 7.67 15.11 46.60
C GLU A 399 7.16 13.63 46.51
N ASP A 400 8.09 12.70 46.29
CA ASP A 400 8.06 11.23 46.15
C ASP A 400 7.50 10.39 47.32
N ALA A 401 7.09 9.14 47.00
CA ALA A 401 7.21 7.88 47.79
C ALA A 401 6.39 6.76 47.09
N SER A 402 6.65 5.46 47.11
CA SER A 402 7.70 4.56 47.62
C SER A 402 7.33 3.14 47.14
N ALA A 403 8.31 2.24 47.08
CA ALA A 403 8.19 0.83 46.70
C ALA A 403 7.44 -0.05 47.72
N GLU A 404 6.85 -1.15 47.26
CA GLU A 404 6.54 -2.35 48.06
C GLU A 404 6.90 -3.64 47.29
N GLU A 405 7.71 -4.48 47.93
CA GLU A 405 7.89 -5.91 47.64
C GLU A 405 6.88 -6.73 48.46
N SER A 406 6.39 -7.85 47.93
CA SER A 406 6.13 -9.04 48.77
C SER A 406 6.10 -10.34 47.94
N GLU A 407 6.78 -11.34 48.48
CA GLU A 407 7.02 -12.70 48.01
C GLU A 407 5.76 -13.59 47.94
N GLY A 408 5.86 -14.75 47.24
CA GLY A 408 5.15 -15.96 47.70
C GLY A 408 4.68 -16.99 46.66
N SER A 409 5.48 -18.06 46.51
CA SER A 409 5.06 -19.48 46.40
C SER A 409 4.38 -20.05 45.13
N SER A 410 5.17 -20.84 44.39
CA SER A 410 4.96 -22.28 44.07
C SER A 410 3.54 -22.79 43.78
N SER A 411 3.31 -23.31 42.57
CA SER A 411 3.18 -24.77 42.32
C SER A 411 2.72 -25.15 40.89
N ARG A 412 3.28 -26.28 40.42
CA ARG A 412 2.74 -27.27 39.47
C ARG A 412 2.78 -27.00 37.96
N GLU A 413 3.75 -27.69 37.35
CA GLU A 413 3.69 -28.27 36.00
C GLU A 413 2.39 -29.06 35.76
N SER A 414 1.78 -28.85 34.59
CA SER A 414 1.08 -29.90 33.86
C SER A 414 0.95 -29.51 32.38
N SER A 415 1.77 -30.13 31.54
CA SER A 415 1.66 -30.14 30.07
C SER A 415 0.36 -30.80 29.62
N PRO A 416 -0.34 -30.29 28.58
CA PRO A 416 -1.36 -31.05 27.89
C PRO A 416 -0.75 -31.86 26.73
N GLU A 417 -0.93 -33.18 26.80
CA GLU A 417 -0.58 -34.15 25.77
C GLU A 417 -1.40 -33.95 24.47
N LEU A 418 -0.71 -34.04 23.33
CA LEU A 418 -1.26 -34.11 21.97
C LEU A 418 -1.95 -35.47 21.71
N PRO A 419 -3.13 -35.51 21.09
CA PRO A 419 -3.73 -36.78 20.68
C PRO A 419 -3.04 -37.37 19.43
N LYS A 420 -2.73 -38.66 19.54
CA LYS A 420 -2.02 -39.53 18.59
C LYS A 420 -2.71 -39.61 17.23
N ARG A 421 -1.91 -39.42 16.17
CA ARG A 421 -2.22 -39.77 14.77
C ARG A 421 -2.56 -41.26 14.63
N ILE A 422 -3.72 -41.55 14.06
CA ILE A 422 -4.08 -42.87 13.54
C ILE A 422 -3.52 -42.99 12.12
N SER A 423 -2.49 -43.83 11.96
CA SER A 423 -1.94 -44.26 10.68
C SER A 423 -2.86 -45.33 10.05
N ARG A 424 -3.59 -44.99 8.98
CA ARG A 424 -4.22 -45.98 8.09
C ARG A 424 -3.28 -46.27 6.92
N ARG A 425 -2.91 -47.56 6.78
CA ARG A 425 -2.20 -48.10 5.60
C ARG A 425 -3.13 -48.12 4.37
N PRO A 426 -2.57 -48.05 3.15
CA PRO A 426 -3.35 -48.10 1.92
C PRO A 426 -3.78 -49.54 1.57
N ALA A 427 -5.01 -49.68 1.09
CA ALA A 427 -5.51 -50.91 0.46
C ALA A 427 -5.05 -50.97 -1.00
N LYS A 428 -4.58 -52.14 -1.40
CA LYS A 428 -4.38 -52.53 -2.80
C LYS A 428 -5.73 -52.52 -3.53
N LEU A 429 -5.76 -52.05 -4.76
CA LEU A 429 -6.78 -52.40 -5.74
C LEU A 429 -6.08 -53.02 -6.95
N ASP A 430 -6.57 -54.18 -7.33
CA ASP A 430 -6.09 -55.02 -8.43
C ASP A 430 -6.53 -54.48 -9.80
N ASP A 431 -5.73 -54.85 -10.81
CA ASP A 431 -5.98 -54.75 -12.25
C ASP A 431 -7.34 -55.32 -12.67
N TYR A 432 -8.05 -54.63 -13.57
CA TYR A 432 -8.83 -55.25 -14.66
C TYR A 432 -9.07 -54.22 -15.78
N VAL A 433 -8.46 -54.51 -16.95
CA VAL A 433 -8.79 -54.15 -18.36
C VAL A 433 -9.05 -52.68 -18.72
#